data_AF-A0A5Q4ZQK4-F1
#
_entry.id   AF-A0A5Q4ZQK4-F1
#
_cell.length_a   1.000
_cell.length_b   1.000
_cell.length_c   1.000
_cell.angle_alpha   90.00
_cell.angle_beta   90.00
_cell.angle_gamma   90.00
#
_symmetry.space_group_name_H-M   'P 1'
#
loop_
_entity.id
_entity.type
_entity.pdbx_description
1 polymer ?
#
loop_
_entity_poly.entity_id
_entity_poly.type
_entity_poly.pdbx_seq_one_letter_code
_entity_poly.pdbx_strand_id
1 'polypeptide(L)'
;MKKRAISASVTLLLICFQAGAQTLPQRILQCSGSDEWKGINAPKDAGIPQPDPSRIVGGTYTFQGNVLVKSGEGKVADQRYKLCSVTTTNYVYSTDCSIDTAGYIAEWLKVSTAASDTAFQARHKESWVQLDTVTVDRVNLSLDEMYVAPLERSDYDPEKANALVLTPYLLSTHYVATCHLAQPQF
;
A
#
# COMPACT_ATOMS: atom_id res chain seq x y z
N MET A 1 -44.56 -50.68 -49.96
CA MET A 1 -45.62 -49.82 -49.37
C MET A 1 -45.33 -49.61 -47.89
N LYS A 2 -45.45 -48.36 -47.39
CA LYS A 2 -45.68 -47.96 -45.97
C LYS A 2 -44.51 -48.24 -44.98
N LYS A 3 -44.02 -47.32 -44.14
CA LYS A 3 -44.48 -46.01 -43.60
C LYS A 3 -43.25 -45.15 -43.24
N ARG A 4 -43.30 -43.85 -43.54
CA ARG A 4 -42.44 -42.82 -42.93
C ARG A 4 -42.98 -42.48 -41.54
N ALA A 5 -42.10 -42.32 -40.55
CA ALA A 5 -42.40 -41.64 -39.30
C ALA A 5 -41.78 -40.24 -39.35
N ILE A 6 -42.59 -39.23 -39.05
CA ILE A 6 -42.24 -37.81 -38.99
C ILE A 6 -42.21 -37.41 -37.51
N SER A 7 -41.09 -36.79 -37.12
CA SER A 7 -40.92 -35.68 -36.16
C SER A 7 -41.39 -35.81 -34.71
N ALA A 8 -40.49 -35.45 -33.77
CA ALA A 8 -40.67 -34.24 -32.96
C ALA A 8 -39.34 -33.85 -32.29
N SER A 9 -38.84 -32.68 -32.69
CA SER A 9 -37.72 -31.96 -32.08
C SER A 9 -38.05 -31.49 -30.66
N VAL A 10 -37.06 -31.51 -29.77
CA VAL A 10 -36.96 -30.58 -28.64
C VAL A 10 -35.53 -30.09 -28.57
N THR A 11 -35.25 -28.98 -29.26
CA THR A 11 -34.00 -28.25 -29.11
C THR A 11 -34.13 -27.35 -27.89
N LEU A 12 -33.51 -27.73 -26.77
CA LEU A 12 -33.44 -26.90 -25.57
C LEU A 12 -32.50 -25.72 -25.85
N LEU A 13 -33.06 -24.53 -26.05
CA LEU A 13 -32.34 -23.27 -26.06
C LEU A 13 -31.97 -22.91 -24.61
N LEU A 14 -30.76 -23.26 -24.19
CA LEU A 14 -30.12 -22.70 -23.01
C LEU A 14 -29.78 -21.23 -23.30
N ILE A 15 -30.65 -20.33 -22.85
CA ILE A 15 -30.36 -18.90 -22.80
C ILE A 15 -29.43 -18.68 -21.61
N CYS A 16 -28.12 -18.66 -21.86
CA CYS A 16 -27.16 -18.16 -20.90
C CYS A 16 -27.40 -16.65 -20.73
N PHE A 17 -28.12 -16.27 -19.68
CA PHE A 17 -28.05 -14.91 -19.17
C PHE A 17 -26.62 -14.72 -18.65
N GLN A 18 -25.73 -14.20 -19.49
CA GLN A 18 -24.54 -13.52 -19.01
C GLN A 18 -25.06 -12.30 -18.24
N ALA A 19 -25.20 -12.45 -16.92
CA ALA A 19 -25.14 -11.31 -16.04
C ALA A 19 -23.77 -10.68 -16.30
N GLY A 20 -23.74 -9.66 -17.15
CA GLY A 20 -22.57 -8.82 -17.29
C GLY A 20 -22.27 -8.32 -15.88
N ALA A 21 -21.21 -8.83 -15.28
CA ALA A 21 -20.67 -8.24 -14.08
C ALA A 21 -20.38 -6.80 -14.47
N GLN A 22 -21.26 -5.88 -14.06
CA GLN A 22 -21.01 -4.46 -14.16
C GLN A 22 -19.75 -4.26 -13.31
N THR A 23 -18.61 -4.17 -13.99
CA THR A 23 -17.37 -3.74 -13.37
C THR A 23 -17.69 -2.42 -12.73
N LEU A 24 -17.71 -2.39 -11.39
CA LEU A 24 -17.94 -1.17 -10.62
C LEU A 24 -17.04 -0.09 -11.22
N PRO A 25 -17.57 1.10 -11.57
CA PRO A 25 -16.77 2.13 -12.23
C PRO A 25 -15.54 2.42 -11.36
N GLN A 26 -14.37 2.06 -11.89
CA GLN A 26 -13.09 2.31 -11.23
C GLN A 26 -12.93 3.81 -11.12
N ARG A 27 -12.80 4.31 -9.89
CA ARG A 27 -12.47 5.72 -9.65
C ARG A 27 -10.95 5.81 -9.51
N ILE A 28 -10.35 6.63 -10.36
CA ILE A 28 -8.92 6.87 -10.38
C ILE A 28 -8.69 8.26 -9.81
N LEU A 29 -7.85 8.37 -8.79
CA LEU A 29 -7.28 9.62 -8.32
C LEU A 29 -5.89 9.79 -8.91
N GLN A 30 -5.66 10.95 -9.49
CA GLN A 30 -4.31 11.41 -9.83
C GLN A 30 -3.94 12.49 -8.83
N CYS A 31 -2.85 12.29 -8.13
CA CYS A 31 -2.39 13.12 -7.03
C CYS A 31 -1.03 13.72 -7.36
N SER A 32 -0.79 14.93 -6.88
CA SER A 32 0.48 15.63 -6.98
C SER A 32 0.76 16.39 -5.68
N GLY A 33 1.98 16.30 -5.17
CA GLY A 33 2.32 16.82 -3.86
C GLY A 33 3.79 16.69 -3.50
N SER A 34 4.15 17.13 -2.31
CA SER A 34 5.51 17.02 -1.78
C SER A 34 5.69 15.71 -1.02
N ASP A 35 6.87 15.11 -1.11
CA ASP A 35 7.31 14.01 -0.25
C ASP A 35 8.49 14.42 0.64
N GLU A 36 8.44 14.05 1.92
CA GLU A 36 9.53 14.28 2.86
C GLU A 36 10.05 12.97 3.43
N TRP A 37 11.37 12.83 3.53
CA TRP A 37 12.04 11.64 4.06
C TRP A 37 12.61 11.93 5.44
N LYS A 38 12.48 10.98 6.37
CA LYS A 38 13.00 11.11 7.72
C LYS A 38 13.50 9.78 8.27
N GLY A 39 14.70 9.79 8.83
CA GLY A 39 15.21 8.71 9.66
C GLY A 39 14.74 8.85 11.11
N ILE A 40 14.18 7.78 11.69
CA ILE A 40 13.78 7.73 13.10
C ILE A 40 14.73 6.76 13.80
N ASN A 41 15.41 7.25 14.85
CA ASN A 41 16.52 6.54 15.50
C ASN A 41 17.64 6.14 14.51
N ALA A 42 17.76 6.85 13.39
CA ALA A 42 18.76 6.56 12.37
C ALA A 42 20.16 6.96 12.85
N PRO A 43 21.19 6.14 12.57
CA PRO A 43 22.58 6.53 12.75
C PRO A 43 22.92 7.82 11.98
N LYS A 44 23.91 8.58 12.47
CA LYS A 44 24.29 9.87 11.87
C LYS A 44 24.82 9.75 10.43
N ASP A 45 25.37 8.59 10.09
CA ASP A 45 25.90 8.26 8.77
C ASP A 45 24.86 7.58 7.86
N ALA A 46 23.62 7.39 8.33
CA ALA A 46 22.56 6.84 7.51
C ALA A 46 22.26 7.79 6.33
N GLY A 47 22.23 7.22 5.12
CA GLY A 47 21.87 7.94 3.90
C GLY A 47 20.38 8.23 3.85
N ILE A 48 19.92 9.23 4.61
CA ILE A 48 18.55 9.73 4.54
C ILE A 48 18.48 10.78 3.44
N PRO A 49 17.62 10.62 2.42
CA PRO A 49 17.41 11.65 1.41
C PRO A 49 17.07 12.99 2.08
N GLN A 50 17.75 14.07 1.69
CA GLN A 50 17.42 15.38 2.22
C GLN A 50 16.05 15.81 1.69
N PRO A 51 15.20 16.45 2.52
CA PRO A 51 13.97 17.06 2.04
C PRO A 51 14.29 18.07 0.95
N ASP A 52 13.66 17.91 -0.22
CA ASP A 52 13.67 18.90 -1.28
C ASP A 52 12.28 19.54 -1.35
N PRO A 53 12.10 20.75 -0.80
CA PRO A 53 10.79 21.41 -0.77
C PRO A 53 10.29 21.79 -2.17
N SER A 54 11.14 21.73 -3.20
CA SER A 54 10.77 22.00 -4.59
C SER A 54 10.38 20.75 -5.37
N ARG A 55 10.66 19.56 -4.81
CA ARG A 55 10.32 18.29 -5.43
C ARG A 55 8.83 18.01 -5.27
N ILE A 56 8.18 17.83 -6.41
CA ILE A 56 6.77 17.43 -6.51
C ILE A 56 6.72 16.03 -7.12
N VAL A 57 6.05 15.11 -6.44
CA VAL A 57 5.88 13.73 -6.88
C VAL A 57 4.42 13.44 -7.22
N GLY A 58 4.23 12.66 -8.28
CA GLY A 58 2.93 12.20 -8.73
C GLY A 58 2.58 10.83 -8.14
N GLY A 59 1.29 10.57 -7.98
CA GLY A 59 0.77 9.26 -7.62
C GLY A 59 -0.57 8.99 -8.30
N THR A 60 -0.76 7.75 -8.78
CA THR A 60 -2.05 7.32 -9.33
C THR A 60 -2.65 6.26 -8.43
N TYR A 61 -3.86 6.50 -7.94
CA TYR A 61 -4.57 5.62 -7.02
C TYR A 61 -5.90 5.18 -7.59
N THR A 62 -6.20 3.89 -7.52
CA THR A 62 -7.47 3.33 -8.03
C THR A 62 -8.27 2.73 -6.89
N PHE A 63 -9.53 3.16 -6.73
CA PHE A 63 -10.47 2.54 -5.82
C PHE A 63 -11.04 1.25 -6.42
N GLN A 64 -10.89 0.14 -5.71
CA GLN A 64 -11.38 -1.19 -6.07
C GLN A 64 -12.13 -1.81 -4.88
N GLY A 65 -13.37 -1.37 -4.65
CA GLY A 65 -14.15 -1.80 -3.47
C GLY A 65 -13.48 -1.35 -2.18
N ASN A 66 -13.09 -2.31 -1.34
CA ASN A 66 -12.40 -2.07 -0.07
C ASN A 66 -10.87 -2.01 -0.20
N VAL A 67 -10.35 -1.88 -1.42
CA VAL A 67 -8.91 -1.80 -1.70
C VAL A 67 -8.61 -0.50 -2.44
N LEU A 68 -7.57 0.20 -1.98
CA LEU A 68 -6.92 1.26 -2.72
C LEU A 68 -5.67 0.68 -3.38
N VAL A 69 -5.49 0.94 -4.67
CA VAL A 69 -4.32 0.46 -5.43
C VAL A 69 -3.50 1.65 -5.88
N LYS A 70 -2.25 1.78 -5.42
CA LYS A 70 -1.29 2.76 -5.94
C LYS A 70 -0.52 2.13 -7.10
N SER A 71 -0.54 2.79 -8.24
CA SER A 71 0.20 2.37 -9.44
C SER A 71 1.70 2.44 -9.18
N GLY A 72 2.41 1.37 -9.54
CA GLY A 72 3.87 1.37 -9.61
C GLY A 72 4.43 1.98 -10.89
N GLU A 73 3.57 2.55 -11.74
CA GLU A 73 3.91 3.19 -13.04
C GLU A 73 4.71 2.27 -13.99
N GLY A 74 4.58 0.95 -13.85
CA GLY A 74 5.38 -0.03 -14.60
C GLY A 74 6.86 -0.11 -14.18
N LYS A 75 7.27 0.64 -13.15
CA LYS A 75 8.62 0.60 -12.56
C LYS A 75 8.72 -0.40 -11.42
N VAL A 76 7.64 -0.51 -10.64
CA VAL A 76 7.49 -1.45 -9.52
C VAL A 76 6.10 -2.07 -9.57
N ALA A 77 5.88 -3.11 -8.75
CA ALA A 77 4.54 -3.69 -8.59
C ALA A 77 3.57 -2.68 -7.96
N ASP A 78 2.30 -2.77 -8.33
CA ASP A 78 1.25 -1.95 -7.73
C ASP A 78 1.10 -2.28 -6.24
N GLN A 79 1.03 -1.23 -5.42
CA GLN A 79 0.82 -1.37 -4.00
C GLN A 79 -0.67 -1.43 -3.69
N ARG A 80 -1.08 -2.31 -2.77
CA ARG A 80 -2.48 -2.53 -2.40
C ARG A 80 -2.66 -2.24 -0.92
N TYR A 81 -3.62 -1.38 -0.60
CA TYR A 81 -3.96 -1.01 0.76
C TYR A 81 -5.40 -1.42 1.06
N LYS A 82 -5.64 -2.06 2.20
CA LYS A 82 -6.97 -2.45 2.66
C LYS A 82 -7.64 -1.26 3.34
N LEU A 83 -8.94 -1.09 3.12
CA LEU A 83 -9.75 -0.12 3.86
C LEU A 83 -9.83 -0.53 5.33
N CYS A 84 -9.30 0.31 6.22
CA CYS A 84 -9.27 0.10 7.66
C CYS A 84 -10.37 0.86 8.39
N SER A 85 -10.68 2.08 7.96
CA SER A 85 -11.76 2.87 8.56
C SER A 85 -12.37 3.88 7.58
N VAL A 86 -13.60 4.27 7.88
CA VAL A 86 -14.38 5.25 7.11
C VAL A 86 -14.98 6.25 8.09
N THR A 87 -14.76 7.53 7.83
CA THR A 87 -15.48 8.63 8.49
C THR A 87 -16.38 9.34 7.47
N THR A 88 -17.04 10.41 7.90
CA THR A 88 -17.83 11.26 7.01
C THR A 88 -16.99 11.92 5.91
N THR A 89 -15.70 12.20 6.20
CA THR A 89 -14.80 12.94 5.29
C THR A 89 -13.60 12.13 4.84
N ASN A 90 -13.23 11.05 5.53
CA ASN A 90 -11.98 10.34 5.28
C ASN A 90 -12.20 8.85 5.02
N TYR A 91 -11.36 8.32 4.13
CA TYR A 91 -11.09 6.89 4.04
C TYR A 91 -9.65 6.65 4.49
N VAL A 92 -9.45 5.70 5.40
CA VAL A 92 -8.11 5.30 5.85
C VAL A 92 -7.83 3.91 5.33
N TYR A 93 -6.77 3.78 4.55
CA TYR A 93 -6.27 2.53 4.03
C TYR A 93 -4.89 2.23 4.61
N SER A 94 -4.55 0.95 4.75
CA SER A 94 -3.21 0.54 5.18
C SER A 94 -2.82 -0.82 4.62
N THR A 95 -1.52 -1.12 4.59
CA THR A 95 -1.02 -2.49 4.45
C THR A 95 -1.38 -3.34 5.67
N ASP A 96 -1.53 -2.76 6.86
CA ASP A 96 -1.89 -3.46 8.09
C ASP A 96 -2.86 -2.65 8.96
N CYS A 97 -4.14 -3.01 8.91
CA CYS A 97 -5.19 -2.32 9.67
C CYS A 97 -5.18 -2.63 11.18
N SER A 98 -4.28 -3.48 11.67
CA SER A 98 -4.23 -3.84 13.10
C SER A 98 -3.44 -2.85 13.94
N ILE A 99 -2.69 -1.95 13.31
CA ILE A 99 -1.81 -1.00 13.98
C ILE A 99 -1.79 0.35 13.24
N ASP A 100 -1.67 1.44 13.99
CA ASP A 100 -1.43 2.76 13.41
C ASP A 100 0.07 3.08 13.32
N THR A 101 0.42 4.11 12.54
CA THR A 101 1.82 4.53 12.34
C THR A 101 2.56 4.78 13.65
N ALA A 102 1.91 5.44 14.62
CA ALA A 102 2.57 5.80 15.88
C ALA A 102 2.85 4.56 16.74
N GLY A 103 1.90 3.63 16.81
CA GLY A 103 2.04 2.33 17.45
C GLY A 103 3.13 1.50 16.81
N TYR A 104 3.18 1.44 15.48
CA TYR A 104 4.18 0.68 14.74
C TYR A 104 5.60 1.21 15.02
N ILE A 105 5.78 2.54 14.96
CA ILE A 105 7.05 3.19 15.34
C ILE A 105 7.40 2.86 16.79
N ALA A 106 6.46 3.02 17.72
CA ALA A 106 6.70 2.79 19.15
C ALA A 106 7.04 1.33 19.48
N GLU A 107 6.47 0.37 18.75
CA GLU A 107 6.84 -1.04 18.86
C GLU A 107 8.21 -1.32 18.27
N TRP A 108 8.53 -0.78 17.09
CA TRP A 108 9.83 -1.00 16.46
C TRP A 108 10.98 -0.42 17.29
N LEU A 109 10.79 0.74 17.92
CA LEU A 109 11.81 1.34 18.78
C LEU A 109 12.16 0.51 20.03
N LYS A 110 11.39 -0.54 20.34
CA LYS A 110 11.69 -1.49 21.41
C LYS A 110 12.52 -2.69 20.91
N VAL A 111 12.69 -2.84 19.60
CA VAL A 111 13.53 -3.87 18.99
C VAL A 111 15.00 -3.49 19.19
N SER A 112 15.77 -4.35 19.85
CA SER A 112 17.17 -4.07 20.21
C SER A 112 18.20 -4.89 19.43
N THR A 113 17.77 -5.86 18.62
CA THR A 113 18.64 -6.77 17.86
C THR A 113 18.05 -6.96 16.48
N ALA A 114 18.70 -6.50 15.42
CA ALA A 114 18.00 -6.40 14.15
C ALA A 114 18.70 -7.16 13.02
N ALA A 115 18.23 -8.39 12.81
CA ALA A 115 17.89 -8.98 11.51
C ALA A 115 16.87 -10.09 11.83
N SER A 116 15.58 -9.87 11.56
CA SER A 116 14.44 -10.76 11.90
C SER A 116 14.07 -10.87 13.39
N ASP A 117 13.65 -9.77 14.03
CA ASP A 117 12.85 -9.90 15.25
C ASP A 117 11.56 -10.68 14.93
N THR A 118 11.61 -11.99 15.15
CA THR A 118 10.51 -12.91 14.86
C THR A 118 9.25 -12.53 15.61
N ALA A 119 9.35 -11.87 16.76
CA ALA A 119 8.18 -11.45 17.53
C ALA A 119 7.53 -10.21 16.89
N PHE A 120 8.31 -9.24 16.43
CA PHE A 120 7.78 -8.10 15.67
C PHE A 120 7.14 -8.59 14.37
N GLN A 121 7.85 -9.40 13.58
CA GLN A 121 7.33 -9.94 12.33
C GLN A 121 6.09 -10.83 12.50
N ALA A 122 6.04 -11.62 13.59
CA ALA A 122 4.88 -12.47 13.88
C ALA A 122 3.64 -11.66 14.29
N ARG A 123 3.82 -10.49 14.92
CA ARG A 123 2.73 -9.56 15.24
C ARG A 123 2.25 -8.81 14.01
N HIS A 124 3.19 -8.33 13.18
CA HIS A 124 2.95 -7.42 12.05
C HIS A 124 3.12 -8.13 10.70
N LYS A 125 2.47 -9.28 10.52
CA LYS A 125 2.67 -10.13 9.32
C LYS A 125 2.36 -9.44 8.00
N GLU A 126 1.43 -8.49 8.01
CA GLU A 126 1.03 -7.74 6.82
C GLU A 126 1.90 -6.50 6.59
N SER A 127 2.72 -6.11 7.59
CA SER A 127 3.55 -4.90 7.57
C SER A 127 4.99 -5.11 8.04
N TRP A 128 5.50 -6.35 8.00
CA TRP A 128 6.80 -6.68 8.59
C TRP A 128 7.99 -6.06 7.83
N VAL A 129 7.82 -5.79 6.53
CA VAL A 129 8.81 -5.08 5.69
C VAL A 129 8.60 -3.58 5.68
N GLN A 130 7.35 -3.14 5.81
CA GLN A 130 6.94 -1.74 5.85
C GLN A 130 5.48 -1.63 6.29
N LEU A 131 5.16 -0.55 6.99
CA LEU A 131 3.80 -0.10 7.19
C LEU A 131 3.54 1.11 6.30
N ASP A 132 2.49 1.00 5.49
CA ASP A 132 1.99 2.14 4.74
C ASP A 132 0.59 2.47 5.18
N THR A 133 0.29 3.75 5.36
CA THR A 133 -1.04 4.26 5.67
C THR A 133 -1.38 5.36 4.69
N VAL A 134 -2.55 5.29 4.07
CA VAL A 134 -3.07 6.29 3.14
C VAL A 134 -4.40 6.81 3.65
N THR A 135 -4.45 8.08 4.00
CA THR A 135 -5.70 8.79 4.31
C THR A 135 -6.13 9.59 3.09
N VAL A 136 -7.34 9.34 2.62
CA VAL A 136 -7.96 10.12 1.54
C VAL A 136 -9.08 10.98 2.12
N ASP A 137 -8.93 12.30 2.06
CA ASP A 137 -10.01 13.25 2.29
C ASP A 137 -10.90 13.28 1.05
N ARG A 138 -12.09 12.71 1.15
CA ARG A 138 -13.03 12.59 0.02
C ARG A 138 -13.76 13.90 -0.31
N VAL A 139 -13.67 14.91 0.56
CA VAL A 139 -14.32 16.21 0.40
C VAL A 139 -13.38 17.16 -0.32
N ASN A 140 -12.16 17.28 0.20
CA ASN A 140 -11.14 18.17 -0.36
C ASN A 140 -10.30 17.50 -1.46
N LEU A 141 -10.47 16.20 -1.67
CA LEU A 141 -9.65 15.38 -2.57
C LEU A 141 -8.16 15.55 -2.27
N SER A 142 -7.79 15.51 -1.00
CA SER A 142 -6.39 15.43 -0.58
C SER A 142 -6.03 14.01 -0.16
N LEU A 143 -4.75 13.71 -0.25
CA LEU A 143 -4.17 12.44 0.13
C LEU A 143 -2.99 12.68 1.05
N ASP A 144 -2.97 11.96 2.17
CA ASP A 144 -1.87 11.91 3.13
C ASP A 144 -1.41 10.45 3.21
N GLU A 145 -0.23 10.16 2.67
CA GLU A 145 0.39 8.85 2.69
C GLU A 145 1.63 8.87 3.58
N MET A 146 1.69 7.94 4.52
CA MET A 146 2.84 7.69 5.36
C MET A 146 3.39 6.29 5.04
N TYR A 147 4.67 6.23 4.71
CA TYR A 147 5.45 5.00 4.55
C TYR A 147 6.43 4.91 5.73
N VAL A 148 6.54 3.76 6.37
CA VAL A 148 7.50 3.50 7.44
C VAL A 148 8.13 2.12 7.23
N ALA A 149 9.43 2.07 6.98
CA ALA A 149 10.17 0.83 6.79
C ALA A 149 11.23 0.61 7.87
N PRO A 150 11.24 -0.56 8.52
CA PRO A 150 12.37 -1.00 9.32
C PRO A 150 13.63 -1.18 8.47
N LEU A 151 14.73 -0.60 8.95
CA LEU A 151 16.06 -0.73 8.38
C LEU A 151 17.07 -1.05 9.47
N GLU A 152 18.24 -1.52 9.05
CA GLU A 152 19.29 -1.99 9.94
C GLU A 152 20.64 -1.44 9.48
N ARG A 153 21.43 -0.94 10.42
CA ARG A 153 22.83 -0.58 10.19
C ARG A 153 23.70 -1.68 10.78
N SER A 154 24.55 -2.25 9.94
CA SER A 154 25.52 -3.26 10.36
C SER A 154 26.88 -2.63 10.55
N ASP A 155 27.45 -2.79 11.75
CA ASP A 155 28.76 -2.26 12.12
C ASP A 155 29.68 -3.37 12.65
N TYR A 156 30.97 -3.20 12.35
CA TYR A 156 32.09 -3.96 12.91
C TYR A 156 32.28 -3.70 14.41
N ASP A 157 32.16 -4.68 15.32
CA ASP A 157 32.69 -4.50 16.68
C ASP A 157 34.16 -5.00 16.73
N PRO A 158 35.15 -4.09 16.71
CA PRO A 158 36.56 -4.47 16.75
C PRO A 158 36.99 -5.01 18.12
N GLU A 159 36.23 -4.76 19.18
CA GLU A 159 36.55 -5.18 20.56
C GLU A 159 35.99 -6.58 20.87
N LYS A 160 34.91 -6.99 20.19
CA LYS A 160 34.30 -8.30 20.36
C LYS A 160 34.50 -9.18 19.13
N ALA A 161 35.72 -9.69 18.95
CA ALA A 161 36.04 -10.82 18.06
C ALA A 161 35.24 -10.87 16.75
N ASN A 162 35.24 -9.77 15.99
CA ASN A 162 34.61 -9.70 14.67
C ASN A 162 33.08 -9.89 14.68
N ALA A 163 32.41 -9.57 15.78
CA ALA A 163 30.97 -9.62 15.88
C ALA A 163 30.34 -8.45 15.11
N LEU A 164 29.31 -8.77 14.32
CA LEU A 164 28.47 -7.79 13.67
C LEU A 164 27.51 -7.19 14.71
N VAL A 165 27.54 -5.87 14.89
CA VAL A 165 26.54 -5.14 15.67
C VAL A 165 25.47 -4.63 14.71
N LEU A 166 24.21 -4.88 15.06
CA LEU A 166 23.06 -4.50 14.26
C LEU A 166 22.27 -3.43 15.00
N THR A 167 22.18 -2.25 14.40
CA THR A 167 21.43 -1.11 14.94
C THR A 167 20.14 -0.92 14.15
N PRO A 168 18.96 -1.26 14.71
CA PRO A 168 17.69 -0.99 14.07
C PRO A 168 17.37 0.50 14.04
N TYR A 169 16.77 0.94 12.93
CA TYR A 169 16.18 2.26 12.77
C TYR A 169 14.97 2.18 11.84
N LEU A 170 14.26 3.29 11.65
CA LEU A 170 13.21 3.40 10.64
C LEU A 170 13.58 4.46 9.63
N LEU A 171 13.23 4.20 8.37
CA LEU A 171 13.06 5.22 7.36
C LEU A 171 11.57 5.48 7.19
N SER A 172 11.20 6.75 7.12
CA SER A 172 9.82 7.16 6.87
C SER A 172 9.76 8.13 5.70
N THR A 173 8.65 8.07 4.97
CA THR A 173 8.30 9.04 3.93
C THR A 173 6.90 9.56 4.19
N HIS A 174 6.69 10.86 4.10
CA HIS A 174 5.39 11.50 4.22
C HIS A 174 5.05 12.22 2.92
N TYR A 175 4.03 11.74 2.21
CA TYR A 175 3.53 12.31 0.97
C TYR A 175 2.18 12.98 1.19
N VAL A 176 2.14 14.30 1.02
CA VAL A 176 0.91 15.10 1.14
C VAL A 176 0.59 15.70 -0.22
N ALA A 177 -0.61 15.40 -0.72
CA ALA A 177 -0.98 15.71 -2.10
C ALA A 177 -2.40 16.23 -2.24
N THR A 178 -2.59 17.03 -3.30
CA THR A 178 -3.92 17.35 -3.83
C THR A 178 -4.19 16.42 -5.01
N CYS A 179 -5.42 15.95 -5.12
CA CYS A 179 -5.84 14.98 -6.11
C CYS A 179 -7.03 15.48 -6.93
N HIS A 180 -7.18 14.91 -8.11
CA HIS A 180 -8.40 15.02 -8.91
C HIS A 180 -8.85 13.64 -9.37
N LEU A 181 -10.16 13.51 -9.62
CA LEU A 181 -10.70 12.31 -10.25
C LEU A 181 -10.33 12.34 -11.73
N ALA A 182 -9.54 11.36 -12.17
CA ALA A 182 -9.20 11.20 -13.57
C ALA A 182 -10.42 10.70 -14.35
N GLN A 183 -10.64 11.26 -15.53
CA GLN A 183 -11.60 10.69 -16.47
C GLN A 183 -10.96 9.52 -17.21
N PRO A 184 -11.70 8.44 -17.45
CA PRO A 184 -11.20 7.38 -18.30
C PRO A 184 -10.96 7.93 -19.71
N GLN A 185 -9.74 7.72 -20.23
CA GLN A 185 -9.40 8.01 -21.62
C GLN A 185 -9.74 6.74 -22.42
N PHE A 186 -10.73 6.83 -23.31
CA PHE A 186 -11.13 5.77 -24.23
C PHE A 186 -10.82 6.19 -25.67
#